data_AF-A0A816CTG1-F1
#
_entry.id   AF-A0A816CTG1-F1
#
_cell.length_a   1.000
_cell.length_b   1.000
_cell.length_c   1.000
_cell.angle_alpha   90.00
_cell.angle_beta   90.00
_cell.angle_gamma   90.00
#
_symmetry.space_group_name_H-M   'P 1'
#
loop_
_entity.id
_entity.type
_entity.pdbx_description
1 polymer ?
#
loop_
_entity_poly.entity_id
_entity_poly.type
_entity_poly.pdbx_seq_one_letter_code
_entity_poly.pdbx_strand_id
1 'polypeptide(L)' 'AKYEEICAAIKKAANGPLKGILAYTNDEVVSTDFIGDTHSLIFDAKRWYFAQ' A
#
# COMPACT_ATOMS: atom_id res chain seq x y z
N ALA A 1 4.29 8.76 15.77
CA ALA A 1 3.03 8.85 15.01
C ALA A 1 2.30 7.53 15.19
N LYS A 2 0.98 7.57 15.36
CA LYS A 2 0.15 6.36 15.36
C LYS A 2 0.18 5.76 13.96
N TYR A 3 0.15 4.43 13.88
CA TYR A 3 0.16 3.70 12.61
C TYR A 3 -0.93 4.20 11.64
N GLU A 4 -2.12 4.45 12.18
CA GLU A 4 -3.26 4.98 11.41
C GLU A 4 -2.98 6.34 10.77
N GLU A 5 -2.22 7.21 11.44
CA GLU A 5 -1.84 8.52 10.91
C GLU A 5 -0.87 8.37 9.73
N ILE A 6 0.04 7.38 9.80
CA ILE A 6 0.98 7.06 8.73
C ILE A 6 0.22 6.49 7.52
N CYS A 7 -0.67 5.53 7.75
CA CYS A 7 -1.52 4.96 6.70
C CYS A 7 -2.37 6.04 6.01
N ALA A 8 -2.97 6.95 6.78
CA ALA A 8 -3.75 8.06 6.24
C ALA A 8 -2.90 9.01 5.38
N ALA A 9 -1.69 9.34 5.83
CA ALA A 9 -0.77 10.19 5.07
C ALA A 9 -0.32 9.53 3.75
N ILE A 10 0.02 8.24 3.79
CA ILE A 10 0.45 7.49 2.60
C ILE A 10 -0.71 7.33 1.62
N LYS A 11 -1.91 7.00 2.10
CA LYS A 11 -3.11 6.91 1.26
C LYS A 11 -3.43 8.24 0.58
N LYS A 12 -3.22 9.37 1.27
CA LYS A 12 -3.40 10.70 0.69
C LYS A 12 -2.34 11.01 -0.38
N ALA A 13 -1.08 10.61 -0.15
CA ALA A 13 0.00 10.79 -1.11
C ALA A 13 -0.22 9.95 -2.37
N ALA A 14 -0.60 8.68 -2.21
CA ALA A 14 -0.92 7.75 -3.29
C ALA A 14 -2.07 8.24 -4.18
N ASN A 15 -3.12 8.82 -3.59
CA ASN A 15 -4.26 9.37 -4.34
C ASN A 15 -4.02 10.79 -4.88
N GLY A 16 -2.92 11.44 -4.51
CA GLY A 16 -2.62 12.82 -4.85
C GLY A 16 -1.34 12.94 -5.67
N PRO A 17 -0.28 13.55 -5.12
CA PRO A 17 0.92 13.90 -5.87
C PRO A 17 1.70 12.69 -6.41
N LEU A 18 1.51 11.50 -5.83
CA LEU A 18 2.20 10.28 -6.25
C LEU A 18 1.28 9.29 -6.97
N LYS A 19 0.14 9.77 -7.48
CA LYS A 19 -0.80 8.94 -8.24
C LYS A 19 -0.12 8.35 -9.47
N GLY A 20 -0.18 7.02 -9.60
CA GLY A 20 0.49 6.25 -10.65
C GLY A 20 1.94 5.87 -10.36
N ILE A 21 2.52 6.34 -9.25
CA ILE A 21 3.87 5.96 -8.79
C ILE A 21 3.79 5.16 -7.49
N LEU A 22 2.94 5.61 -6.56
CA LEU A 22 2.69 4.99 -5.27
C LEU A 22 1.27 4.44 -5.22
N ALA A 23 1.14 3.14 -5.00
CA ALA A 23 -0.12 2.50 -4.65
C ALA A 23 -0.23 2.25 -3.15
N TYR A 24 -1.45 2.22 -2.65
CA TYR A 24 -1.78 1.86 -1.27
C TYR A 24 -2.82 0.74 -1.31
N THR A 25 -2.56 -0.37 -0.61
CA THR A 25 -3.52 -1.46 -0.45
C THR A 25 -3.69 -1.83 1.02
N ASN A 26 -4.88 -2.31 1.35
CA ASN A 26 -5.21 -2.89 2.66
C ASN A 26 -5.92 -4.24 2.48
N ASP A 27 -5.83 -4.80 1.28
CA ASP A 27 -6.44 -6.06 0.91
C ASP A 27 -5.50 -7.23 1.22
N GLU A 28 -6.04 -8.44 1.22
CA GLU A 28 -5.25 -9.66 1.39
C GLU A 28 -4.65 -10.04 0.04
N VAL A 29 -3.40 -9.64 -0.16
CA VAL A 29 -2.68 -9.78 -1.42
C VAL A 29 -1.37 -10.52 -1.22
N VAL A 30 -1.04 -11.35 -2.20
CA VAL A 30 0.24 -12.08 -2.26
C VAL A 30 1.15 -11.45 -3.29
N SER A 31 2.43 -11.81 -3.28
CA SER A 31 3.42 -11.24 -4.21
C SER A 31 3.04 -11.39 -5.69
N THR A 32 2.34 -12.46 -6.04
CA THR A 32 1.88 -12.74 -7.41
C THR A 32 0.84 -11.72 -7.91
N ASP A 33 0.05 -11.11 -7.02
CA ASP A 33 -0.97 -10.13 -7.39
C ASP A 33 -0.36 -8.83 -7.95
N PHE A 34 0.93 -8.60 -7.70
CA PHE A 34 1.65 -7.42 -8.16
C PHE A 34 2.45 -7.64 -9.44
N ILE A 35 2.36 -8.83 -10.06
CA ILE A 35 3.06 -9.10 -11.32
C ILE A 35 2.44 -8.24 -12.43
N GLY A 36 3.26 -7.38 -13.03
CA GLY A 36 2.82 -6.46 -14.08
C GLY A 36 2.26 -5.14 -13.55
N ASP A 37 2.28 -4.91 -12.23
CA ASP A 37 1.96 -3.60 -11.68
C ASP A 37 3.04 -2.58 -12.10
N THR A 38 2.58 -1.37 -12.45
CA THR A 38 3.42 -0.30 -13.01
C THR A 38 3.85 0.73 -11.97
N HIS A 39 3.31 0.66 -10.75
CA HIS A 39 3.70 1.51 -9.65
C HIS A 39 5.13 1.15 -9.21
N SER A 40 5.93 2.17 -8.93
CA SER A 40 7.28 1.99 -8.42
C SER A 40 7.29 1.52 -6.96
N LEU A 41 6.21 1.81 -6.22
CA LEU A 41 6.06 1.44 -4.82
C LEU A 41 4.61 1.09 -4.51
N ILE A 42 4.42 0.00 -3.79
CA ILE A 42 3.12 -0.43 -3.27
C ILE A 42 3.22 -0.52 -1.75
N PHE A 43 2.47 0.31 -1.06
CA PHE A 43 2.37 0.26 0.40
C PHE A 43 1.23 -0.69 0.79
N ASP A 44 1.61 -1.86 1.28
CA ASP A 44 0.69 -2.84 1.87
C ASP A 44 0.53 -2.58 3.38
N ALA A 45 -0.61 -2.00 3.74
CA ALA A 45 -0.95 -1.69 5.11
C ALA A 45 -1.41 -2.92 5.91
N LYS A 46 -1.68 -4.05 5.25
CA LYS A 46 -2.17 -5.27 5.89
C LYS A 46 -1.17 -6.41 5.68
N ARG A 47 -0.18 -6.47 6.57
CA ARG A 47 0.87 -7.51 6.54
C ARG A 47 0.28 -8.91 6.75
N TRP A 48 0.57 -9.82 5.81
CA TRP A 48 -0.09 -11.14 5.73
C TRP A 48 0.70 -12.35 6.25
N TYR A 49 1.63 -12.20 7.20
CA TYR A 49 2.46 -13.38 7.53
C TYR A 49 1.83 -14.35 8.55
N PHE A 50 1.18 -13.92 9.62
CA PHE A 50 0.54 -14.80 10.63
C PHE A 50 -0.32 -13.93 11.56
N ALA A 51 -1.59 -13.71 11.24
CA ALA A 51 -2.55 -13.17 12.19
C ALA A 51 -3.53 -14.32 12.53
N GLN A 52 -3.20 -15.27 13.41
CA GLN A 52 -2.48 -15.22 14.69
C GLN A 52 -1.30 -16.19 14.79
#